data_AF-A0A522T1S0-F1
#
_entry.id   AF-A0A522T1S0-F1
#
_cell.length_a   1.000
_cell.length_b   1.000
_cell.length_c   1.000
_cell.angle_alpha   90.00
_cell.angle_beta   90.00
_cell.angle_gamma   90.00
#
_symmetry.space_group_name_H-M   'P 1'
#
loop_
_entity.id
_entity.type
_entity.pdbx_description
1 polymer ?
#
loop_
_entity_poly.entity_id
_entity_poly.type
_entity_poly.pdbx_seq_one_letter_code
_entity_poly.pdbx_strand_id
1 'polypeptide(L)' 'MEKDWIIVFTTGSSFEAELVKGMLKENDIDGVIINQRDSSYGVFGEVYVYVYKDFAEKALQLIRETENQ' A
#
# COMPACT_ATOMS: atom_id res chain seq x y z
N MET A 1 18.64 7.60 -1.71
CA MET A 1 17.49 7.93 -2.57
C MET A 1 16.50 6.77 -2.68
N GLU A 2 16.89 5.50 -2.52
CA GLU A 2 15.94 4.35 -2.50
C GLU A 2 15.52 3.89 -1.08
N LYS A 3 16.09 4.45 -0.02
CA LYS A 3 15.89 3.98 1.37
C LYS A 3 14.70 4.62 2.10
N ASP A 4 14.00 5.55 1.45
CA ASP A 4 13.00 6.37 2.13
C ASP A 4 11.56 5.93 1.87
N TRP A 5 11.33 4.85 1.11
CA TRP A 5 10.02 4.26 0.89
C TRP A 5 9.87 2.98 1.70
N ILE A 6 8.76 2.86 2.42
CA ILE A 6 8.46 1.73 3.29
C ILE A 6 7.14 1.10 2.86
N ILE A 7 7.10 -0.23 2.81
CA ILE A 7 5.87 -0.99 2.57
C ILE A 7 4.99 -0.89 3.81
N VAL A 8 3.75 -0.44 3.64
CA VAL A 8 2.77 -0.33 4.74
C VAL A 8 1.57 -1.27 4.55
N PHE A 9 1.37 -1.78 3.33
CA PHE A 9 0.31 -2.74 3.03
C PHE A 9 0.74 -3.70 1.92
N THR A 10 0.34 -4.97 2.03
CA THR A 10 0.59 -6.01 1.02
C THR A 10 -0.70 -6.78 0.81
N THR A 11 -1.10 -6.97 -0.44
CA THR A 11 -2.33 -7.70 -0.79
C THR A 11 -2.17 -8.43 -2.12
N GLY A 12 -2.91 -9.52 -2.29
CA GLY A 12 -3.10 -10.16 -3.60
C GLY A 12 -4.15 -9.45 -4.47
N SER A 13 -4.78 -8.37 -4.03
CA SER A 13 -5.84 -7.67 -4.75
C SER A 13 -5.43 -6.25 -5.10
N SER A 14 -5.32 -5.94 -6.40
CA SER A 14 -5.04 -4.56 -6.84
C SER A 14 -6.15 -3.59 -6.42
N PHE A 15 -7.38 -4.08 -6.25
CA PHE A 15 -8.50 -3.27 -5.77
C PHE A 15 -8.31 -2.85 -4.32
N GLU A 16 -7.92 -3.78 -3.43
CA GLU A 16 -7.65 -3.45 -2.03
C GLU A 16 -6.48 -2.47 -1.89
N ALA A 17 -5.44 -2.62 -2.72
CA ALA A 17 -4.30 -1.70 -2.74
C ALA A 17 -4.73 -0.27 -3.14
N GLU A 18 -5.61 -0.13 -4.14
CA GLU A 18 -6.16 1.18 -4.54
C GLU A 18 -7.06 1.78 -3.46
N LEU A 19 -7.85 0.97 -2.75
CA LEU A 19 -8.66 1.44 -1.62
C LEU A 19 -7.78 2.01 -0.51
N VAL A 20 -6.74 1.27 -0.10
CA VAL A 20 -5.79 1.74 0.92
C VAL A 20 -5.08 3.01 0.46
N LYS A 21 -4.62 3.07 -0.79
CA LYS A 21 -3.99 4.28 -1.33
C LYS A 21 -4.95 5.47 -1.36
N GLY A 22 -6.22 5.26 -1.69
CA GLY A 22 -7.26 6.29 -1.65
C GLY A 22 -7.42 6.88 -0.25
N MET A 23 -7.60 6.02 0.75
CA MET A 23 -7.70 6.43 2.15
C MET A 23 -6.45 7.18 2.63
N LEU A 24 -5.26 6.69 2.29
CA LEU A 24 -4.00 7.37 2.64
C LEU A 24 -3.95 8.77 2.03
N LYS A 25 -4.36 8.91 0.76
CA LYS A 25 -4.40 10.19 0.06
C LYS A 25 -5.39 11.18 0.69
N GLU A 26 -6.53 10.71 1.16
CA GLU A 26 -7.50 11.54 1.91
C GLU A 26 -6.94 12.07 3.23
N ASN A 27 -5.89 11.44 3.77
CA ASN A 27 -5.21 11.82 5.00
C ASN A 27 -3.86 12.54 4.74
N ASP A 28 -3.68 13.10 3.54
CA ASP A 28 -2.47 13.79 3.07
C ASP A 28 -1.20 12.90 3.08
N ILE A 29 -1.37 11.60 2.82
CA ILE A 29 -0.26 10.65 2.69
C ILE A 29 -0.19 10.14 1.24
N ASP A 30 0.92 10.44 0.57
CA ASP A 30 1.18 9.92 -0.78
C ASP A 30 1.58 8.45 -0.75
N GLY A 31 0.70 7.60 -1.30
CA GLY A 31 0.92 6.17 -1.47
C GLY A 31 1.29 5.79 -2.91
N VAL A 32 2.31 4.95 -3.07
CA VAL A 32 2.73 4.36 -4.35
C VAL A 32 2.39 2.87 -4.36
N ILE A 33 1.67 2.43 -5.39
CA ILE A 33 1.37 1.01 -5.58
C ILE A 33 2.41 0.40 -6.51
N ILE A 34 3.01 -0.71 -6.09
CA ILE A 34 3.85 -1.55 -6.93
C ILE A 34 3.15 -2.90 -7.07
N ASN A 35 2.69 -3.18 -8.29
CA ASN A 35 2.09 -4.46 -8.64
C ASN A 35 3.18 -5.37 -9.20
N GLN A 36 3.56 -6.41 -8.44
CA GLN A 36 4.54 -7.41 -8.88
C GLN A 36 3.88 -8.67 -9.49
N ARG A 37 2.61 -8.59 -9.92
CA ARG A 37 2.01 -9.69 -10.69
C ARG A 37 2.70 -9.85 -12.03
N ASP A 38 3.36 -10.98 -12.20
CA ASP A 38 3.82 -11.42 -13.50
C ASP A 38 2.59 -11.84 -14.33
N SER A 39 2.33 -11.11 -15.43
CA SER A 39 1.19 -11.36 -16.31
C SER A 39 1.30 -12.70 -17.04
N SER A 40 2.47 -13.36 -17.02
CA SER A 40 2.73 -14.59 -17.78
C SER A 40 2.11 -15.85 -17.15
N TYR A 41 1.85 -15.85 -15.83
CA TYR A 41 1.32 -17.02 -15.12
C TYR A 41 0.05 -16.75 -14.30
N GLY A 42 -0.53 -15.55 -14.37
CA GLY A 42 -1.94 -15.23 -14.05
C GLY A 42 -2.43 -15.45 -12.61
N VAL A 43 -1.68 -16.12 -11.75
CA VAL A 43 -2.21 -16.66 -10.47
C VAL A 43 -1.40 -16.21 -9.24
N PHE A 44 -0.18 -15.71 -9.42
CA PHE A 44 0.71 -15.34 -8.30
C PHE A 44 1.30 -13.94 -8.49
N GLY A 45 1.32 -13.18 -7.39
CA GLY A 45 1.95 -11.87 -7.31
C GLY A 45 1.32 -11.01 -6.22
N GLU A 46 2.19 -10.35 -5.47
CA GLU A 46 1.78 -9.41 -4.42
C GLU A 46 1.73 -7.99 -4.98
N VAL A 47 0.77 -7.24 -4.48
CA VAL A 47 0.63 -5.80 -4.69
C VAL A 47 1.02 -5.13 -3.39
N TYR A 48 1.99 -4.23 -3.48
CA TYR A 48 2.54 -3.52 -2.33
C TYR A 48 2.11 -2.06 -2.39
N VAL A 49 1.77 -1.50 -1.24
CA VAL A 49 1.58 -0.06 -1.05
C VAL A 49 2.76 0.47 -0.26
N TYR A 50 3.48 1.41 -0.87
CA TYR A 50 4.60 2.11 -0.28
C TYR A 50 4.21 3.53 0.10
N VAL A 51 4.78 4.02 1.19
CA VAL A 51 4.72 5.44 1.58
C VAL A 51 6.12 5.92 1.93
N TYR A 52 6.31 7.24 1.93
CA TYR A 52 7.56 7.80 2.45
C TYR A 52 7.68 7.52 3.95
N LYS A 53 8.89 7.20 4.42
CA LYS A 53 9.18 6.73 5.79
C LYS A 53 8.60 7.64 6.87
N ASP A 54 8.57 8.94 6.63
CA ASP A 54 8.07 9.95 7.58
C ASP A 54 6.56 9.80 7.84
N PHE A 55 5.83 9.13 6.94
CA PHE A 55 4.41 8.84 7.06
C PHE A 55 4.10 7.37 7.40
N ALA A 56 5.12 6.51 7.54
CA ALA A 56 4.92 5.08 7.71
C ALA A 56 4.10 4.74 8.97
N GLU A 57 4.39 5.37 10.10
CA GLU A 57 3.65 5.14 11.35
C GLU A 57 2.18 5.57 11.23
N LYS A 58 1.92 6.75 10.67
CA LYS A 58 0.56 7.28 10.46
C LYS A 58 -0.22 6.39 9.48
N ALA A 59 0.40 5.96 8.39
CA ALA A 59 -0.21 5.07 7.41
C ALA A 59 -0.59 3.72 8.03
N LEU A 60 0.31 3.10 8.79
CA LEU A 60 0.04 1.84 9.49
C LEU A 60 -1.09 1.97 10.51
N GLN A 61 -1.17 3.10 11.22
CA GLN A 61 -2.28 3.36 12.13
C GLN A 61 -3.62 3.42 11.40
N LEU A 62 -3.71 4.21 10.33
CA LEU A 62 -4.95 4.36 9.55
C LEU A 62 -5.42 3.05 8.92
N ILE A 63 -4.49 2.23 8.42
CA ILE A 63 -4.81 0.91 7.87
C ILE A 63 -5.43 0.02 8.95
N ARG A 64 -4.83 -0.05 10.14
CA ARG A 64 -5.35 -0.84 11.27
C ARG A 64 -6.70 -0.35 11.78
N GLU A 65 -6.92 0.95 11.77
CA GLU A 65 -8.22 1.53 12.13
C GLU A 65 -9.30 1.13 11.11
N THR A 66 -8.95 1.03 9.83
CA THR A 66 -9.86 0.62 8.76
C THR A 66 -10.18 -0.89 8.79
N GLU A 67 -9.24 -1.75 9.17
CA GLU A 67 -9.46 -3.21 9.27
C GLU A 67 -10.28 -3.65 10.51
N ASN A 68 -10.35 -2.81 11.55
CA ASN A 68 -11.07 -3.12 12.79
C ASN A 68 -12.52 -2.58 12.83
N GLN A 69 -13.04 -2.08 11.70
CA GLN A 69 -14.44 -1.67 11.54
C GLN A 69 -15.25 -2.77 10.85
#